data_AF-A0A352UH78-F1
#
_entry.id   AF-A0A352UH78-F1
#
_cell.length_a   1.000
_cell.length_b   1.000
_cell.length_c   1.000
_cell.angle_alpha   90.00
_cell.angle_beta   90.00
_cell.angle_gamma   90.00
#
_symmetry.space_group_name_H-M   'P 1'
#
loop_
_entity.id
_entity.type
_entity.pdbx_description
1 polymer ?
#
loop_
_entity_poly.entity_id
_entity_poly.type
_entity_poly.pdbx_seq_one_letter_code
_entity_poly.pdbx_strand_id
1 'polypeptide(L)'
;MHAVTQNSNIPFITTDQMREVDRAMMEDYGIDLAKMMENAGRELAHLARSRFLGGNPKGKRVAVLAGTEGNGGGGLVCARRLNNWGANVTVWLSSPTERLTEVPRHQLSIL
;
A
#
# COMPACT_ATOMS: atom_id res chain seq x y z
N MET A 1 3.22 10.44 -22.16
CA MET A 1 2.45 9.19 -21.91
C MET A 1 3.49 8.08 -21.79
N HIS A 2 3.86 7.66 -20.58
CA HIS A 2 4.89 6.63 -20.41
C HIS A 2 4.28 5.27 -20.77
N ALA A 3 4.76 4.69 -21.86
CA ALA A 3 4.44 3.32 -22.23
C ALA A 3 4.91 2.42 -21.08
N VAL A 4 3.96 1.75 -20.43
CA VAL A 4 4.27 0.55 -19.64
C VAL A 4 4.72 -0.47 -20.67
N THR A 5 6.02 -0.68 -20.76
CA THR A 5 6.57 -1.76 -21.57
C THR A 5 6.07 -3.05 -20.91
N GLN A 6 5.02 -3.66 -21.47
CA GLN A 6 4.57 -4.99 -21.08
C GLN A 6 5.73 -5.93 -21.34
N ASN A 7 6.48 -6.27 -20.30
CA ASN A 7 7.50 -7.29 -20.40
C ASN A 7 6.76 -8.62 -20.49
N SER A 8 6.59 -9.12 -21.72
CA SER A 8 5.74 -10.27 -22.09
C SER A 8 6.09 -11.58 -21.37
N ASN A 9 7.16 -11.59 -20.58
CA ASN A 9 7.69 -12.76 -19.87
C ASN A 9 7.34 -12.80 -18.37
N ILE A 10 6.57 -11.85 -17.83
CA ILE A 10 6.11 -11.91 -16.43
C ILE A 10 4.74 -12.59 -16.40
N PRO A 11 4.59 -13.76 -15.76
CA PRO A 11 3.32 -14.47 -15.73
C PRO A 11 2.30 -13.73 -14.86
N PHE A 12 1.03 -13.84 -15.23
CA PHE A 12 -0.09 -13.44 -14.37
C PHE A 12 -0.53 -14.63 -13.52
N ILE A 13 -1.03 -14.34 -12.33
CA ILE A 13 -1.61 -15.35 -11.44
C ILE A 13 -3.08 -15.04 -11.16
N THR A 14 -3.87 -16.08 -10.95
CA THR A 14 -5.28 -15.98 -10.54
C THR A 14 -5.39 -15.56 -9.07
N THR A 15 -6.60 -15.21 -8.65
CA THR A 15 -6.88 -14.91 -7.23
C THR A 15 -6.53 -16.09 -6.32
N ASP A 16 -6.84 -17.33 -6.72
CA ASP A 16 -6.53 -18.51 -5.92
C ASP A 16 -5.02 -18.75 -5.83
N GLN A 17 -4.29 -18.50 -6.91
CA GLN A 17 -2.83 -18.55 -6.88
C GLN A 17 -2.23 -17.44 -6.01
N MET A 18 -2.79 -16.23 -6.00
CA MET A 18 -2.34 -15.16 -5.10
C MET A 18 -2.60 -15.52 -3.63
N ARG A 19 -3.73 -16.16 -3.31
CA ARG A 19 -3.98 -16.69 -1.96
C ARG A 19 -2.94 -17.72 -1.54
N GLU A 20 -2.52 -18.58 -2.46
CA GLU A 20 -1.45 -19.54 -2.19
C GLU A 20 -0.09 -18.84 -2.00
N VAL A 21 0.19 -17.76 -2.74
CA VAL A 21 1.37 -16.93 -2.50
C VAL A 21 1.32 -16.33 -1.09
N ASP A 22 0.19 -15.75 -0.69
CA ASP A 22 0.02 -15.18 0.66
C ASP A 22 0.19 -16.24 1.76
N ARG A 23 -0.37 -17.44 1.56
CA ARG A 23 -0.18 -18.59 2.47
C ARG A 23 1.30 -18.95 2.58
N ALA A 24 1.98 -19.17 1.46
CA ALA A 24 3.39 -19.55 1.45
C ALA A 24 4.26 -18.48 2.13
N MET A 25 4.00 -17.19 1.88
CA MET A 25 4.71 -16.09 2.53
C MET A 25 4.61 -16.14 4.06
N MET A 26 3.43 -16.42 4.59
CA MET A 26 3.19 -16.48 6.03
C MET A 26 3.67 -17.78 6.67
N GLU A 27 3.32 -18.92 6.07
CA GLU A 27 3.51 -20.26 6.66
C GLU A 27 4.90 -20.84 6.36
N ASP A 28 5.38 -20.69 5.12
CA ASP A 28 6.61 -21.32 4.67
C ASP A 28 7.82 -20.40 4.85
N TYR A 29 7.64 -19.08 4.65
CA TYR A 29 8.71 -18.07 4.74
C TYR A 29 8.69 -17.22 6.02
N GLY A 30 7.64 -17.32 6.85
CA GLY A 30 7.55 -16.57 8.12
C GLY A 30 7.45 -15.05 7.95
N ILE A 31 7.00 -14.58 6.79
CA ILE A 31 6.80 -13.16 6.50
C ILE A 31 5.35 -12.83 6.81
N ASP A 32 5.12 -12.22 7.98
CA ASP A 32 3.78 -11.85 8.42
C ASP A 32 3.13 -10.76 7.54
N LEU A 33 1.80 -10.69 7.63
CA LEU A 33 0.98 -9.76 6.87
C LEU A 33 1.35 -8.29 7.09
N ALA A 34 1.80 -7.91 8.30
CA ALA A 34 2.20 -6.54 8.60
C ALA A 34 3.48 -6.16 7.85
N LYS A 35 4.48 -7.05 7.80
CA LYS A 35 5.71 -6.87 7.01
C LYS A 35 5.41 -6.78 5.51
N MET A 36 4.55 -7.66 5.00
CA MET A 36 4.14 -7.63 3.59
C MET A 36 3.47 -6.30 3.24
N MET A 37 2.54 -5.84 4.09
CA MET A 37 1.84 -4.57 3.91
C MET A 37 2.75 -3.35 4.00
N GLU A 38 3.70 -3.34 4.95
CA GLU A 38 4.68 -2.26 5.10
C GLU A 38 5.56 -2.15 3.86
N ASN A 39 5.95 -3.29 3.28
CA ASN A 39 6.72 -3.35 2.05
C ASN A 39 5.89 -2.85 0.86
N ALA A 40 4.67 -3.36 0.68
CA ALA A 40 3.78 -2.94 -0.41
C ALA A 40 3.47 -1.44 -0.38
N GLY A 41 3.14 -0.90 0.79
CA GLY A 41 2.88 0.53 0.94
C GLY A 41 4.12 1.41 0.79
N ARG A 42 5.32 0.90 1.14
CA ARG A 42 6.59 1.58 0.84
C ARG A 42 6.79 1.76 -0.65
N GLU A 43 6.62 0.68 -1.41
CA GLU A 43 6.77 0.74 -2.87
C GLU A 43 5.70 1.62 -3.52
N LEU A 44 4.46 1.59 -3.00
CA LEU A 44 3.42 2.51 -3.44
C LEU A 44 3.79 3.98 -3.19
N ALA A 45 4.37 4.31 -2.02
CA ALA A 45 4.83 5.66 -1.72
C ALA A 45 5.99 6.10 -2.64
N HIS A 46 6.94 5.20 -2.92
CA HIS A 46 8.03 5.48 -3.86
C HIS A 46 7.53 5.71 -5.28
N LEU A 47 6.60 4.89 -5.75
CA LEU A 47 5.96 5.06 -7.04
C LEU A 47 5.21 6.39 -7.09
N ALA A 48 4.41 6.70 -6.07
CA ALA A 48 3.67 7.96 -6.03
C ALA A 48 4.59 9.18 -6.05
N ARG A 49 5.64 9.16 -5.22
CA ARG A 49 6.68 10.18 -5.15
C ARG A 49 7.34 10.41 -6.51
N SER A 50 7.81 9.35 -7.16
CA SER A 50 8.54 9.45 -8.43
C SER A 50 7.64 9.83 -9.59
N ARG A 51 6.45 9.22 -9.68
CA ARG A 51 5.60 9.30 -10.86
C ARG A 51 4.65 10.50 -10.88
N PHE A 52 4.19 10.93 -9.71
CA PHE A 52 3.12 11.94 -9.57
C PHE A 52 3.54 13.18 -8.78
N LEU A 53 4.58 13.09 -7.95
CA LEU A 53 5.00 14.21 -7.09
C LEU A 53 6.35 14.82 -7.51
N GLY A 54 6.85 14.49 -8.71
CA GLY A 54 8.10 15.05 -9.25
C GLY A 54 9.33 14.75 -8.40
N GLY A 55 9.32 13.64 -7.65
CA GLY A 55 10.40 13.23 -6.76
C GLY A 55 10.43 13.91 -5.39
N ASN A 56 9.66 15.00 -5.18
CA ASN A 56 9.62 15.76 -3.94
C ASN A 56 8.17 15.95 -3.43
N PRO A 57 7.74 15.17 -2.42
CA PRO A 57 6.39 15.26 -1.85
C PRO A 57 6.11 16.53 -1.04
N LYS A 58 7.15 17.28 -0.64
CA LYS A 58 7.01 18.41 0.31
C LYS A 58 5.98 19.44 -0.15
N GLY A 59 4.99 19.72 0.71
CA GLY A 59 3.90 20.67 0.47
C GLY A 59 2.86 20.23 -0.57
N LYS A 60 3.03 19.06 -1.21
CA LYS A 60 2.05 18.51 -2.15
C LYS A 60 0.86 17.96 -1.38
N ARG A 61 -0.35 18.11 -1.93
CA ARG A 61 -1.57 17.55 -1.34
C ARG A 61 -1.83 16.16 -1.91
N VAL A 62 -2.09 15.20 -1.03
CA VAL A 62 -2.40 13.81 -1.41
C VAL A 62 -3.64 13.36 -0.65
N ALA A 63 -4.66 12.91 -1.39
CA ALA A 63 -5.80 12.22 -0.80
C ALA A 63 -5.59 10.71 -0.93
N VAL A 64 -5.74 9.99 0.17
CA VAL A 64 -5.67 8.53 0.22
C VAL A 64 -7.05 8.00 0.58
N LEU A 65 -7.63 7.18 -0.31
CA LEU A 65 -8.91 6.51 -0.10
C LEU A 65 -8.62 5.06 0.29
N ALA A 66 -8.85 4.70 1.55
CA ALA A 66 -8.48 3.40 2.10
C ALA A 66 -9.71 2.53 2.40
N GLY A 67 -9.68 1.30 1.86
CA GLY A 67 -10.63 0.24 2.19
C GLY A 67 -10.35 -0.40 3.55
N THR A 68 -11.15 -1.41 3.92
CA THR A 68 -11.07 -2.10 5.22
C THR A 68 -10.01 -3.20 5.32
N GLU A 69 -9.47 -3.64 4.17
CA GLU A 69 -8.63 -4.83 4.04
C GLU A 69 -7.21 -4.50 3.57
N GLY A 70 -6.48 -5.49 3.07
CA GLY A 70 -5.05 -5.42 2.73
C GLY A 70 -4.66 -4.21 1.87
N ASN A 71 -5.43 -3.93 0.81
CA ASN A 71 -5.18 -2.77 -0.07
C ASN A 71 -5.34 -1.44 0.67
N GLY A 72 -6.33 -1.34 1.56
CA GLY A 72 -6.53 -0.17 2.40
C GLY A 72 -5.34 0.04 3.33
N GLY A 73 -4.88 -1.03 3.97
CA GLY A 73 -3.69 -1.00 4.80
C GLY A 73 -2.40 -0.58 4.07
N GLY A 74 -2.17 -1.07 2.84
CA GLY A 74 -1.07 -0.60 2.00
C GLY A 74 -1.19 0.89 1.64
N GLY A 75 -2.42 1.37 1.43
CA GLY A 75 -2.72 2.79 1.26
C GLY A 75 -2.37 3.62 2.50
N LEU A 76 -2.68 3.13 3.70
CA LEU A 76 -2.36 3.79 4.97
C LEU A 76 -0.83 3.87 5.20
N VAL A 77 -0.10 2.79 4.91
CA VAL A 77 1.38 2.80 4.92
C VAL A 77 1.91 3.86 3.95
N CYS A 78 1.36 3.93 2.74
CA CYS A 78 1.74 4.94 1.75
C CYS A 78 1.47 6.36 2.28
N ALA A 79 0.30 6.58 2.89
CA ALA A 79 -0.09 7.85 3.49
C ALA A 79 0.94 8.33 4.52
N ARG A 80 1.29 7.47 5.49
CA ARG A 80 2.30 7.78 6.53
C ARG A 80 3.64 8.14 5.91
N ARG A 81 4.11 7.37 4.93
CA ARG A 81 5.42 7.62 4.30
C ARG A 81 5.45 8.93 3.52
N LEU A 82 4.40 9.24 2.75
CA LEU A 82 4.29 10.51 2.05
C LEU A 82 4.22 11.68 3.04
N ASN A 83 3.48 11.53 4.13
CA ASN A 83 3.42 12.51 5.22
C ASN A 83 4.80 12.74 5.85
N ASN A 84 5.54 11.67 6.16
CA ASN A 84 6.92 11.75 6.68
C ASN A 84 7.91 12.40 5.69
N TRP A 85 7.60 12.41 4.39
CA TRP A 85 8.36 13.14 3.37
C TRP A 85 7.84 14.57 3.12
N GLY A 86 6.91 15.04 3.95
CA GLY A 86 6.41 16.41 3.97
C GLY A 86 5.20 16.67 3.06
N ALA A 87 4.54 15.64 2.54
CA ALA A 87 3.27 15.83 1.86
C ALA A 87 2.15 16.16 2.87
N ASN A 88 1.18 16.97 2.44
CA ASN A 88 -0.05 17.23 3.16
C ASN A 88 -1.05 16.13 2.81
N VAL A 89 -1.11 15.08 3.64
CA VAL A 89 -1.92 13.89 3.37
C VAL A 89 -3.27 13.97 4.07
N THR A 90 -4.34 13.60 3.38
CA THR A 90 -5.67 13.41 3.96
C THR A 90 -6.15 11.98 3.68
N VAL A 91 -6.53 11.26 4.71
CA VAL A 91 -7.02 9.88 4.61
C VAL A 91 -8.53 9.85 4.75
N TRP A 92 -9.19 9.17 3.81
CA TRP A 92 -10.61 8.87 3.83
C TRP A 92 -10.80 7.37 3.91
N LEU A 93 -11.51 6.92 4.93
CA LEU A 93 -11.86 5.51 5.08
C LEU A 93 -13.19 5.24 4.39
N SER A 94 -13.29 4.10 3.70
CA SER A 94 -14.55 3.66 3.08
C SER A 94 -15.59 3.17 4.12
N SER A 95 -15.20 3.05 5.39
CA SER A 95 -16.02 2.53 6.48
C SER A 95 -15.50 3.00 7.83
N PRO A 96 -16.32 2.94 8.90
CA PRO A 96 -15.87 3.22 10.27
C PRO A 96 -14.68 2.36 10.69
N THR A 97 -13.86 2.88 11.60
CA THR A 97 -12.57 2.26 12.00
C THR A 97 -12.72 0.85 12.60
N GLU A 98 -13.88 0.57 13.18
CA GLU A 98 -14.24 -0.70 13.80
C GLU A 98 -14.34 -1.81 12.75
N ARG A 99 -14.65 -1.45 11.49
CA ARG A 99 -14.74 -2.39 10.35
C ARG A 99 -13.39 -2.68 9.69
N LEU A 100 -12.32 -1.99 10.08
CA LEU A 100 -10.98 -2.32 9.58
C LEU A 100 -10.58 -3.71 10.07
N THR A 101 -9.88 -4.47 9.24
CA THR A 101 -9.19 -5.68 9.70
C THR A 101 -8.00 -5.32 10.60
N GLU A 102 -7.45 -6.29 11.33
CA GLU A 102 -6.43 -6.05 12.36
C GLU A 102 -5.24 -5.22 11.87
N VAL A 103 -4.61 -5.65 10.76
CA VAL A 103 -3.40 -5.01 10.26
C VAL A 103 -3.67 -3.59 9.71
N PRO A 104 -4.68 -3.34 8.84
CA PRO A 104 -5.06 -1.98 8.46
C PRO A 104 -5.41 -1.08 9.64
N ARG A 105 -6.09 -1.60 10.67
CA ARG A 105 -6.39 -0.83 11.88
C ARG A 105 -5.12 -0.42 12.62
N HIS A 106 -4.16 -1.33 12.74
CA HIS A 106 -2.84 -1.00 13.29
C HIS A 106 -2.15 0.08 12.45
N GLN A 107 -2.15 -0.04 11.12
CA GLN A 107 -1.56 0.97 10.23
C GLN A 107 -2.23 2.34 10.37
N LEU A 108 -3.54 2.38 10.58
CA LEU A 108 -4.26 3.62 10.88
C LEU A 108 -3.79 4.26 12.20
N SER A 109 -3.59 3.45 13.25
CA SER A 109 -3.18 3.95 14.58
C SER A 109 -1.78 4.57 14.64
N ILE A 110 -0.94 4.31 13.63
CA ILE A 110 0.44 4.79 13.56
C ILE A 110 0.66 5.87 12.49
N LEU A 111 -0.41 6.38 11.85
CA LEU A 111 -0.33 7.43 10.83
C LEU A 111 0.26 8.75 11.34
#